data_AF-A0A2U9RA71-F1
#
_entry.id   AF-A0A2U9RA71-F1
#
_cell.length_a   1.000
_cell.length_b   1.000
_cell.length_c   1.000
_cell.angle_alpha   90.00
_cell.angle_beta   90.00
_cell.angle_gamma   90.00
#
_symmetry.space_group_name_H-M   'P 1'
#
loop_
_entity.id
_entity.type
_entity.pdbx_description
1 polymer ?
#
loop_
_entity_poly.entity_id
_entity_poly.type
_entity_poly.pdbx_seq_one_letter_code
_entity_poly.pdbx_strand_id
1 'polypeptide(L)'
;MPGGEDDEEEEQEHTYIHKHIHIYKLDKKFLGFIMWRLTRNYTTARKTFFQMFPQTFPNGTSFKINPRTLRKEYRHLQSISHPDLKREANERVEGDGAAEAEEGEDSSMINKAYETLMDPLKRAQYISKVEGGLDLGDDEVGKSLQFQDKEMLMEMMDVHEMLESMSTEREAEEMRSANDRKIEEIVQQLEVCFNVKDWERFAMLAVRLKYCYNIKNVLREWEAGKPINLTH
;
A
#
# COMPACT_ATOMS: atom_id res chain seq x y z
N MET A 1 28.29 -49.19 -46.71
CA MET A 1 27.46 -49.49 -45.53
C MET A 1 28.39 -49.44 -44.34
N PRO A 2 28.22 -48.41 -43.51
CA PRO A 2 27.34 -48.55 -42.34
C PRO A 2 26.34 -47.40 -42.23
N GLY A 3 25.22 -47.70 -41.56
CA GLY A 3 24.35 -46.72 -40.92
C GLY A 3 24.25 -47.05 -39.43
N GLY A 4 23.59 -46.18 -38.67
CA GLY A 4 23.01 -46.55 -37.39
C GLY A 4 23.58 -45.88 -36.13
N GLU A 5 23.95 -44.60 -36.14
CA GLU A 5 24.24 -43.85 -34.90
C GLU A 5 23.54 -42.48 -34.78
N ASP A 6 22.96 -41.91 -35.85
CA ASP A 6 22.48 -40.52 -35.82
C ASP A 6 21.02 -40.34 -35.33
N ASP A 7 20.19 -41.39 -35.29
CA ASP A 7 18.75 -41.26 -34.99
C ASP A 7 18.39 -41.38 -33.49
N GLU A 8 19.30 -41.88 -32.63
CA GLU A 8 19.03 -42.00 -31.18
C GLU A 8 19.43 -40.74 -30.37
N GLU A 9 20.32 -39.88 -30.90
CA GLU A 9 20.69 -38.61 -30.25
C GLU A 9 19.64 -37.52 -30.46
N GLU A 10 18.96 -37.47 -31.62
CA GLU A 10 17.91 -36.47 -31.88
C GLU A 10 16.65 -36.68 -31.02
N GLU A 11 16.31 -37.92 -30.66
CA GLU A 11 15.11 -38.21 -29.85
C GLU A 11 15.33 -37.90 -28.34
N GLN A 12 16.59 -37.91 -27.89
CA GLN A 12 16.97 -37.49 -26.53
C GLN A 12 17.04 -35.96 -26.40
N GLU A 13 17.50 -35.23 -27.42
CA GLU A 13 17.51 -33.76 -27.42
C GLU A 13 16.08 -33.18 -27.46
N HIS A 14 15.18 -33.74 -28.27
CA HIS A 14 13.79 -33.27 -28.34
C HIS A 14 13.03 -33.42 -27.01
N THR A 15 13.35 -34.49 -26.25
CA THR A 15 12.79 -34.73 -24.91
C THR A 15 13.37 -33.77 -23.85
N TYR A 16 14.64 -33.37 -24.01
CA TYR A 16 15.30 -32.40 -23.13
C TYR A 16 14.77 -30.97 -23.33
N ILE A 17 14.50 -30.60 -24.58
CA ILE A 17 13.92 -29.30 -24.95
C ILE A 17 12.46 -29.20 -24.46
N HIS A 18 11.68 -30.30 -24.53
CA HIS A 18 10.31 -30.32 -24.00
C HIS A 18 10.24 -30.34 -22.45
N LYS A 19 11.25 -30.84 -21.74
CA LYS A 19 11.31 -30.75 -20.26
C LYS A 19 11.88 -29.42 -19.74
N HIS A 20 12.59 -28.64 -20.56
CA HIS A 20 13.17 -27.35 -20.13
C HIS A 20 12.44 -26.09 -20.62
N ILE A 21 11.49 -26.20 -21.55
CA ILE A 21 10.59 -25.08 -21.90
C ILE A 21 9.48 -24.88 -20.86
N HIS A 22 9.44 -25.67 -19.79
CA HIS A 22 8.52 -25.43 -18.66
C HIS A 22 8.98 -24.32 -17.70
N ILE A 23 10.16 -23.70 -17.90
CA ILE A 23 10.73 -22.71 -16.97
C ILE A 23 10.27 -21.26 -17.26
N TYR A 24 9.63 -20.97 -18.39
CA TYR A 24 9.29 -19.57 -18.75
C TYR A 24 7.81 -19.31 -19.05
N LYS A 25 6.90 -19.92 -18.28
CA LYS A 25 5.60 -19.28 -18.02
C LYS A 25 5.72 -18.35 -16.81
N LEU A 26 6.62 -17.38 -16.91
CA LEU A 26 6.57 -16.22 -16.02
C LEU A 26 5.40 -15.36 -16.51
N ASP A 27 4.38 -15.23 -15.66
CA ASP A 27 3.21 -14.41 -15.93
C ASP A 27 3.67 -13.01 -16.39
N LYS A 28 3.02 -12.43 -17.40
CA LYS A 28 3.27 -11.04 -17.82
C LYS A 28 3.18 -10.07 -16.65
N LYS A 29 2.33 -10.35 -15.65
CA LYS A 29 2.27 -9.61 -14.38
C LYS A 29 3.58 -9.70 -13.58
N PHE A 30 4.18 -10.90 -13.52
CA PHE A 30 5.43 -11.15 -12.80
C PHE A 30 6.65 -10.55 -13.51
N LEU A 31 6.70 -10.62 -14.84
CA LEU A 31 7.76 -9.96 -15.62
C LEU A 31 7.66 -8.43 -15.52
N GLY A 32 6.43 -7.89 -15.53
CA GLY A 32 6.16 -6.48 -15.27
C GLY A 32 6.62 -6.05 -13.87
N PHE A 33 6.35 -6.86 -12.85
CA PHE A 33 6.80 -6.63 -11.48
C PHE A 33 8.33 -6.64 -11.35
N ILE A 34 9.03 -7.59 -11.99
CA ILE A 34 10.50 -7.65 -12.00
C ILE A 34 11.10 -6.44 -12.72
N MET A 35 10.58 -6.09 -13.90
CA MET A 35 11.03 -4.91 -14.65
C MET A 35 10.80 -3.62 -13.85
N TRP A 36 9.64 -3.47 -13.21
CA TRP A 36 9.33 -2.35 -12.33
C TRP A 36 10.29 -2.27 -11.14
N ARG A 37 10.60 -3.41 -10.51
CA ARG A 37 11.54 -3.49 -9.38
C ARG A 37 12.98 -3.19 -9.80
N LEU A 38 13.43 -3.61 -10.98
CA LEU A 38 14.77 -3.37 -11.51
C LEU A 38 14.98 -1.93 -11.99
N THR A 39 13.96 -1.33 -12.61
CA THR A 39 14.00 0.06 -13.10
C THR A 39 14.01 1.10 -11.98
N ARG A 40 13.52 0.75 -10.78
CA ARG A 40 13.53 1.65 -9.61
C ARG A 40 14.93 1.97 -9.06
N ASN A 41 15.95 1.19 -9.38
CA ASN A 41 17.30 1.40 -8.85
C ASN A 41 18.11 2.49 -9.58
N TYR A 42 17.57 3.11 -10.64
CA TYR A 42 18.34 4.03 -11.51
C TYR A 42 17.86 5.49 -11.54
N THR A 43 16.87 5.87 -10.72
CA THR A 43 16.51 7.27 -10.50
C THR A 43 16.93 7.67 -9.10
N THR A 44 17.64 8.79 -8.95
CA THR A 44 18.12 9.38 -7.69
C THR A 44 17.13 9.11 -6.55
N ALA A 45 17.45 8.14 -5.70
CA ALA A 45 16.45 7.49 -4.85
C ALA A 45 16.00 8.45 -3.74
N ARG A 46 14.86 9.12 -3.93
CA ARG A 46 14.21 9.85 -2.83
C ARG A 46 13.91 8.85 -1.71
N LYS A 47 14.22 9.23 -0.47
CA LYS A 47 13.91 8.42 0.72
C LYS A 47 12.43 8.06 0.72
N THR A 48 12.12 6.81 0.99
CA THR A 48 10.74 6.37 1.25
C THR A 48 10.24 7.00 2.55
N PHE A 49 8.93 7.08 2.75
CA PHE A 49 8.36 7.61 3.99
C PHE A 49 8.84 6.85 5.23
N PHE A 50 9.07 5.54 5.12
CA PHE A 50 9.62 4.74 6.21
C PHE A 50 11.05 5.15 6.58
N GLN A 51 11.88 5.46 5.58
CA GLN A 51 13.27 5.93 5.78
C GLN A 51 13.34 7.32 6.43
N MET A 52 12.26 8.09 6.39
CA MET A 52 12.18 9.39 7.08
C MET A 52 12.00 9.26 8.61
N PHE A 53 11.61 8.08 9.11
CA PHE A 53 11.37 7.81 10.53
C PHE A 53 12.24 6.65 11.04
N PRO A 54 13.58 6.78 11.03
CA PRO A 54 14.49 5.69 11.39
C PRO A 54 14.37 5.20 12.83
N GLN A 55 13.91 6.02 13.79
CA GLN A 55 13.69 5.58 15.17
C GLN A 55 12.45 4.69 15.28
N THR A 56 11.43 4.97 14.47
CA THR A 56 10.21 4.16 14.39
C THR A 56 10.41 2.90 13.55
N PHE A 57 11.22 2.98 12.49
CA PHE A 57 11.45 1.90 11.53
C PHE A 57 12.95 1.53 11.41
N PRO A 58 13.60 1.08 12.50
CA PRO A 58 15.04 0.78 12.47
C PRO A 58 15.37 -0.40 11.55
N ASN A 59 14.41 -1.32 11.35
CA ASN A 59 14.57 -2.52 10.53
C ASN A 59 13.92 -2.39 9.14
N GLY A 60 13.56 -1.17 8.73
CA GLY A 60 12.89 -0.89 7.46
C GLY A 60 11.36 -0.96 7.53
N THR A 61 10.73 -1.14 6.36
CA THR A 61 9.27 -1.10 6.17
C THR A 61 8.55 -2.10 7.08
N SER A 62 7.52 -1.63 7.79
CA SER A 62 6.62 -2.46 8.58
C SER A 62 5.19 -1.92 8.46
N PHE A 63 4.21 -2.81 8.31
CA PHE A 63 2.81 -2.39 8.40
C PHE A 63 2.41 -2.10 9.84
N LYS A 64 2.87 -2.90 10.81
CA LYS A 64 2.61 -2.67 12.23
C LYS A 64 3.49 -1.54 12.76
N ILE A 65 2.85 -0.57 13.41
CA ILE A 65 3.54 0.60 13.98
C ILE A 65 3.14 0.80 15.43
N ASN A 66 4.01 1.47 16.19
CA ASN A 66 3.64 2.08 17.46
C ASN A 66 3.31 3.56 17.23
N PRO A 67 2.03 3.98 17.33
CA PRO A 67 1.63 5.36 17.06
C PRO A 67 2.30 6.39 17.98
N ARG A 68 2.66 5.99 19.22
CA ARG A 68 3.32 6.88 20.18
C ARG A 68 4.76 7.16 19.75
N THR A 69 5.47 6.14 19.29
CA THR A 69 6.85 6.27 18.79
C THR A 69 6.88 7.16 17.55
N LEU A 70 6.02 6.87 16.57
CA LEU A 70 5.91 7.66 15.33
C LEU A 70 5.61 9.13 15.62
N ARG A 71 4.65 9.40 16.52
CA ARG A 71 4.27 10.77 16.91
C ARG A 71 5.39 11.50 17.65
N LYS A 72 6.18 10.80 18.47
CA LYS A 72 7.33 11.38 19.18
C LYS A 72 8.42 11.79 18.19
N GLU A 73 8.77 10.89 17.28
CA GLU A 73 9.77 11.15 16.25
C GLU A 73 9.32 12.27 15.30
N TYR A 74 8.06 12.26 14.86
CA TYR A 74 7.47 13.33 14.05
C TYR A 74 7.65 14.73 14.67
N ARG A 75 7.34 14.89 15.96
CA ARG A 75 7.52 16.19 16.65
C ARG A 75 8.99 16.62 16.71
N HIS A 76 9.89 15.66 16.93
CA HIS A 76 11.32 15.93 16.93
C HIS A 76 11.79 16.39 15.55
N LEU A 77 11.44 15.66 14.49
CA LEU A 77 11.79 16.01 13.11
C LEU A 77 11.24 17.38 12.70
N GLN A 78 9.98 17.68 13.04
CA GLN A 78 9.37 19.00 12.78
C GLN A 78 10.14 20.13 13.48
N SER A 79 10.60 19.92 14.72
CA SER A 79 11.33 20.95 15.48
C SER A 79 12.68 21.34 14.88
N ILE A 80 13.31 20.42 14.14
CA ILE A 80 14.62 20.64 13.51
C ILE A 80 14.53 20.95 12.01
N SER A 81 13.35 20.82 11.39
CA SER A 81 13.14 21.03 9.95
C SER A 81 12.67 22.44 9.57
N HIS A 82 12.79 23.43 10.46
CA HIS A 82 12.30 24.79 10.18
C HIS A 82 13.05 25.44 9.00
N PRO A 83 12.34 26.04 8.02
CA PRO A 83 12.95 26.64 6.84
C PRO A 83 13.89 27.82 7.18
N ASP A 84 13.68 28.49 8.32
CA ASP A 84 14.56 29.56 8.79
C ASP A 84 15.92 29.04 9.26
N LEU A 85 15.98 27.83 9.83
CA LEU A 85 17.26 27.17 10.15
C LEU A 85 18.01 26.76 8.87
N LYS A 86 17.30 26.36 7.81
CA LYS A 86 17.90 26.06 6.51
C LYS A 86 18.38 27.34 5.81
N ARG A 87 17.62 28.44 5.90
CA ARG A 87 18.01 29.75 5.34
C ARG A 87 19.24 30.32 6.02
N GLU A 88 19.29 30.30 7.35
CA GLU A 88 20.49 30.73 8.10
C GLU A 88 21.70 29.84 7.84
N ALA A 89 21.51 28.52 7.62
CA ALA A 89 22.59 27.62 7.23
C ALA A 89 23.10 27.89 5.81
N ASN A 90 22.19 28.18 4.86
CA ASN A 90 22.55 28.48 3.47
C ASN A 90 23.20 29.86 3.32
N GLU A 91 22.77 30.85 4.11
CA GLU A 91 23.38 32.20 4.15
C GLU A 91 24.77 32.23 4.81
N ARG A 92 25.10 31.25 5.67
CA ARG A 92 26.44 31.13 6.29
C ARG A 92 27.46 30.40 5.43
N VAL A 93 27.05 29.73 4.36
CA VAL A 93 27.92 28.93 3.49
C VAL A 93 28.02 29.61 2.11
N GLU A 94 28.68 30.77 2.04
CA GLU A 94 29.16 31.33 0.77
C GLU A 94 30.45 30.58 0.34
N GLY A 95 30.28 29.44 -0.34
CA GLY A 95 31.38 28.65 -0.91
C GLY A 95 30.96 27.22 -1.27
N ASP A 96 31.80 26.49 -2.01
CA ASP A 96 31.58 25.15 -2.61
C ASP A 96 31.10 24.02 -1.67
N GLY A 97 30.80 24.30 -0.39
CA GLY A 97 30.18 23.41 0.59
C GLY A 97 28.65 23.49 0.70
N ALA A 98 27.97 24.23 -0.18
CA ALA A 98 26.50 24.41 -0.14
C ALA A 98 25.69 23.10 -0.31
N ALA A 99 26.31 22.00 -0.74
CA ALA A 99 25.64 20.73 -0.95
C ALA A 99 25.21 20.00 0.35
N GLU A 100 25.83 20.30 1.49
CA GLU A 100 25.53 19.61 2.76
C GLU A 100 24.30 20.21 3.48
N ALA A 101 23.92 21.46 3.18
CA ALA A 101 22.75 22.13 3.76
C ALA A 101 21.42 21.69 3.12
N GLU A 102 21.46 20.95 1.99
CA GLU A 102 20.27 20.40 1.32
C GLU A 102 19.77 19.08 1.93
N GLU A 103 20.50 18.44 2.86
CA GLU A 103 20.19 17.07 3.32
C GLU A 103 18.97 16.93 4.25
N GLY A 104 18.35 18.04 4.66
CA GLY A 104 17.14 18.02 5.48
C GLY A 104 15.88 17.89 4.62
N GLU A 105 15.00 16.93 4.92
CA GLU A 105 13.66 16.86 4.32
C GLU A 105 12.84 18.12 4.65
N ASP A 106 11.96 18.54 3.75
CA ASP A 106 11.08 19.67 4.02
C ASP A 106 9.98 19.29 5.02
N SER A 107 9.57 20.25 5.86
CA SER A 107 8.51 20.06 6.86
C SER A 107 7.20 19.55 6.24
N SER A 108 6.91 19.95 5.00
CA SER A 108 5.77 19.47 4.20
C SER A 108 5.88 17.97 3.88
N MET A 109 7.08 17.48 3.54
CA MET A 109 7.31 16.07 3.26
C MET A 109 7.20 15.24 4.54
N ILE A 110 7.76 15.74 5.66
CA ILE A 110 7.65 15.09 6.97
C ILE A 110 6.17 14.97 7.40
N ASN A 111 5.37 16.02 7.18
CA ASN A 111 3.92 15.99 7.44
C ASN A 111 3.23 14.92 6.59
N LYS A 112 3.49 14.91 5.27
CA LYS A 112 2.90 13.94 4.35
C LYS A 112 3.26 12.51 4.74
N ALA A 113 4.51 12.26 5.10
CA ALA A 113 4.98 10.95 5.53
C ALA A 113 4.32 10.53 6.85
N TYR A 114 4.26 11.42 7.84
CA TYR A 114 3.57 11.16 9.11
C TYR A 114 2.09 10.84 8.92
N GLU A 115 1.35 11.68 8.17
CA GLU A 115 -0.07 11.45 7.93
C GLU A 115 -0.34 10.14 7.19
N THR A 116 0.52 9.80 6.23
CA THR A 116 0.40 8.56 5.45
C THR A 116 0.69 7.34 6.32
N LEU A 117 1.74 7.39 7.13
CA LEU A 117 2.13 6.28 7.98
C LEU A 117 1.25 6.16 9.22
N MET A 118 0.63 7.22 9.70
CA MET A 118 -0.21 7.16 10.91
C MET A 118 -1.56 6.47 10.63
N ASP A 119 -2.18 6.74 9.49
CA ASP A 119 -3.46 6.14 9.12
C ASP A 119 -3.29 4.75 8.47
N PRO A 120 -3.94 3.68 8.96
CA PRO A 120 -3.80 2.33 8.40
C PRO A 120 -4.17 2.21 6.92
N LEU A 121 -5.21 2.92 6.46
CA LEU A 121 -5.64 2.89 5.06
C LEU A 121 -4.60 3.57 4.16
N LYS A 122 -4.19 4.80 4.50
CA LYS A 122 -3.14 5.52 3.74
C LYS A 122 -1.83 4.74 3.73
N ARG A 123 -1.47 4.11 4.85
CA ARG A 123 -0.28 3.26 4.96
C ARG A 123 -0.39 2.03 4.05
N ALA A 124 -1.53 1.35 4.06
CA ALA A 124 -1.77 0.21 3.18
C ALA A 124 -1.66 0.62 1.71
N GLN A 125 -2.32 1.70 1.29
CA GLN A 125 -2.23 2.22 -0.08
C GLN A 125 -0.78 2.57 -0.47
N TYR A 126 -0.04 3.21 0.43
CA TYR A 126 1.36 3.54 0.21
C TYR A 126 2.24 2.30 0.03
N ILE A 127 2.07 1.29 0.90
CA ILE A 127 2.80 0.03 0.80
C ILE A 127 2.42 -0.73 -0.47
N SER A 128 1.13 -0.83 -0.83
CA SER A 128 0.69 -1.47 -2.07
C SER A 128 1.38 -0.86 -3.29
N LYS A 129 1.52 0.48 -3.31
CA LYS A 129 2.22 1.19 -4.37
C LYS A 129 3.73 0.95 -4.36
N VAL A 130 4.37 1.04 -3.18
CA VAL A 130 5.84 1.03 -3.06
C VAL A 130 6.43 -0.37 -3.03
N GLU A 131 5.73 -1.38 -2.50
CA GLU A 131 6.22 -2.75 -2.45
C GLU A 131 5.57 -3.63 -3.52
N GLY A 132 4.26 -3.47 -3.74
CA GLY A 132 3.48 -4.26 -4.69
C GLY A 132 3.41 -3.71 -6.11
N GLY A 133 3.78 -2.44 -6.33
CA GLY A 133 3.61 -1.76 -7.62
C GLY A 133 2.14 -1.51 -8.01
N LEU A 134 1.22 -1.63 -7.05
CA LEU A 134 -0.22 -1.47 -7.23
C LEU A 134 -0.65 -0.11 -6.69
N ASP A 135 -0.82 0.87 -7.58
CA ASP A 135 -1.28 2.21 -7.20
C ASP A 135 -2.80 2.23 -7.05
N LEU A 136 -3.29 2.12 -5.80
CA LEU A 136 -4.72 2.17 -5.49
C LEU A 136 -5.31 3.60 -5.58
N GLY A 137 -4.48 4.60 -5.88
CA GLY A 137 -4.95 5.93 -6.28
C GLY A 137 -5.37 6.00 -7.74
N ASP A 138 -5.01 4.98 -8.55
CA ASP A 138 -5.55 4.80 -9.89
C ASP A 138 -6.89 4.07 -9.79
N ASP A 139 -7.98 4.75 -10.19
CA ASP A 139 -9.33 4.22 -10.11
C ASP A 139 -9.51 2.92 -10.92
N GLU A 140 -8.77 2.73 -12.01
CA GLU A 140 -8.86 1.52 -12.82
C GLU A 140 -8.27 0.31 -12.09
N VAL A 141 -7.14 0.50 -11.38
CA VAL A 141 -6.51 -0.55 -10.56
C VAL A 141 -7.42 -0.91 -9.39
N GLY A 142 -7.96 0.09 -8.70
CA GLY A 142 -8.89 -0.10 -7.59
C GLY A 142 -10.15 -0.86 -8.01
N LYS A 143 -10.79 -0.44 -9.11
CA LYS A 143 -11.98 -1.12 -9.66
C LYS A 143 -11.66 -2.55 -10.10
N SER A 144 -10.55 -2.77 -10.79
CA SER A 144 -10.15 -4.11 -11.24
C SER A 144 -10.03 -5.09 -10.07
N LEU A 145 -9.40 -4.68 -8.97
CA LEU A 145 -9.27 -5.49 -7.76
C LEU A 145 -10.62 -5.73 -7.07
N GLN A 146 -11.48 -4.71 -7.02
CA GLN A 146 -12.83 -4.84 -6.47
C GLN A 146 -13.67 -5.86 -7.27
N PHE A 147 -13.61 -5.84 -8.60
CA PHE A 147 -14.35 -6.78 -9.45
C PHE A 147 -13.83 -8.22 -9.39
N GLN A 148 -12.56 -8.41 -9.02
CA GLN A 148 -11.99 -9.75 -8.80
C GLN A 148 -12.51 -10.37 -7.50
N ASP A 149 -12.89 -9.54 -6.53
CA ASP A 149 -13.32 -9.96 -5.20
C ASP A 149 -14.84 -10.10 -5.09
N LYS A 150 -15.37 -11.23 -5.56
CA LYS A 150 -16.82 -11.51 -5.53
C LYS A 150 -17.41 -11.50 -4.12
N GLU A 151 -16.64 -11.96 -3.13
CA GLU A 151 -17.09 -11.96 -1.73
C GLU A 151 -17.24 -10.53 -1.21
N MET A 152 -16.28 -9.65 -1.51
CA MET A 152 -16.40 -8.22 -1.18
C MET A 152 -17.64 -7.59 -1.82
N LEU A 153 -17.92 -7.89 -3.08
CA LEU A 153 -19.07 -7.30 -3.78
C LEU A 153 -20.40 -7.72 -3.14
N MET A 154 -20.54 -8.99 -2.75
CA MET A 154 -21.73 -9.46 -2.04
C MET A 154 -21.85 -8.79 -0.67
N GLU A 155 -20.76 -8.72 0.11
CA GLU A 155 -20.76 -8.05 1.42
C GLU A 155 -21.10 -6.55 1.29
N MET A 156 -20.62 -5.89 0.25
CA MET A 156 -20.95 -4.49 -0.05
C MET A 156 -22.45 -4.31 -0.29
N MET A 157 -23.08 -5.20 -1.07
CA MET A 157 -24.52 -5.16 -1.30
C MET A 157 -25.32 -5.36 -0.01
N ASP A 158 -24.93 -6.31 0.84
CA ASP A 158 -25.60 -6.57 2.11
C ASP A 158 -25.50 -5.35 3.04
N VAL A 159 -24.32 -4.72 3.12
CA VAL A 159 -24.11 -3.50 3.93
C VAL A 159 -24.94 -2.33 3.39
N HIS A 160 -25.07 -2.20 2.07
CA HIS A 160 -25.94 -1.19 1.46
C HIS A 160 -27.41 -1.39 1.84
N GLU A 161 -27.93 -2.62 1.75
CA GLU A 161 -29.30 -2.94 2.15
C GLU A 161 -29.53 -2.64 3.63
N MET A 162 -28.59 -3.04 4.50
CA MET A 162 -28.68 -2.74 5.92
C MET A 162 -28.71 -1.23 6.18
N LEU A 163 -27.85 -0.44 5.51
CA LEU A 163 -27.84 1.02 5.64
C LEU A 163 -29.18 1.63 5.24
N GLU A 164 -29.77 1.21 4.13
CA GLU A 164 -31.06 1.73 3.66
C GLU A 164 -32.24 1.34 4.57
N SER A 165 -32.17 0.16 5.19
CA SER A 165 -33.21 -0.34 6.10
C SER A 165 -33.15 0.26 7.51
N MET A 166 -32.01 0.86 7.88
CA MET A 166 -31.81 1.45 9.20
C MET A 166 -32.78 2.61 9.45
N SER A 167 -33.47 2.55 10.58
CA SER A 167 -34.50 3.53 10.96
C SER A 167 -34.29 4.14 12.34
N THR A 168 -33.41 3.55 13.15
CA THR A 168 -33.19 3.97 14.54
C THR A 168 -31.71 4.22 14.84
N GLU A 169 -31.43 5.13 15.77
CA GLU A 169 -30.05 5.40 16.23
C GLU A 169 -29.39 4.14 16.83
N ARG A 170 -30.18 3.26 17.45
CA ARG A 170 -29.67 1.98 17.98
C ARG A 170 -29.09 1.10 16.88
N GLU A 171 -29.80 0.96 15.74
CA GLU A 171 -29.30 0.19 14.60
C GLU A 171 -28.06 0.84 13.98
N ALA A 172 -28.03 2.17 13.91
CA ALA A 172 -26.86 2.91 13.46
C ALA A 172 -25.64 2.65 14.34
N GLU A 173 -25.81 2.69 15.66
CA GLU A 173 -24.72 2.40 16.61
C GLU A 173 -24.23 0.95 16.51
N GLU A 174 -25.16 -0.02 16.34
CA GLU A 174 -24.81 -1.42 16.11
C GLU A 174 -23.97 -1.59 14.84
N MET A 175 -24.34 -0.89 13.76
CA MET A 175 -23.57 -0.92 12.52
C MET A 175 -22.22 -0.22 12.64
N ARG A 176 -22.12 0.92 13.35
CA ARG A 176 -20.83 1.57 13.65
C ARG A 176 -19.89 0.59 14.35
N SER A 177 -20.40 -0.09 15.38
CA SER A 177 -19.65 -1.08 16.16
C SER A 177 -19.22 -2.27 15.29
N ALA A 178 -20.09 -2.76 14.42
CA ALA A 178 -19.77 -3.84 13.49
C ALA A 178 -18.69 -3.43 12.47
N ASN A 179 -18.81 -2.24 11.89
CA ASN A 179 -17.85 -1.71 10.92
C ASN A 179 -16.48 -1.44 11.58
N ASP A 180 -16.45 -0.94 12.82
CA ASP A 180 -15.20 -0.76 13.56
C ASP A 180 -14.48 -2.09 13.82
N ARG A 181 -15.20 -3.14 14.21
CA ARG A 181 -14.64 -4.50 14.32
C ARG A 181 -14.09 -4.99 12.97
N LYS A 182 -14.83 -4.79 11.88
CA LYS A 182 -14.40 -5.18 10.54
C LYS A 182 -13.11 -4.46 10.11
N ILE A 183 -13.00 -3.16 10.42
CA ILE A 183 -11.78 -2.39 10.17
C ILE A 183 -10.60 -3.02 10.92
N GLU A 184 -10.77 -3.34 12.21
CA GLU A 184 -9.72 -3.98 13.01
C GLU A 184 -9.29 -5.34 12.43
N GLU A 185 -10.24 -6.17 12.02
CA GLU A 185 -9.98 -7.46 11.38
C GLU A 185 -9.19 -7.32 10.07
N ILE A 186 -9.59 -6.38 9.20
CA ILE A 186 -8.89 -6.12 7.93
C ILE A 186 -7.46 -5.61 8.20
N VAL A 187 -7.27 -4.73 9.19
CA VAL A 187 -5.94 -4.25 9.59
C VAL A 187 -5.05 -5.41 10.07
N GLN A 188 -5.59 -6.36 10.83
CA GLN A 188 -4.83 -7.55 11.23
C GLN A 188 -4.48 -8.44 10.02
N GLN A 189 -5.40 -8.63 9.08
CA GLN A 189 -5.14 -9.40 7.86
C GLN A 189 -4.10 -8.72 6.95
N LEU A 190 -4.09 -7.39 6.87
CA LEU A 190 -3.07 -6.62 6.17
C LEU A 190 -1.68 -6.87 6.77
N GLU A 191 -1.56 -6.93 8.10
CA GLU A 191 -0.29 -7.29 8.76
C GLU A 191 0.18 -8.69 8.36
N VAL A 192 -0.73 -9.67 8.32
CA VAL A 192 -0.40 -11.04 7.88
C VAL A 192 0.09 -11.05 6.43
N CYS A 193 -0.65 -10.41 5.51
CA CYS A 193 -0.30 -10.36 4.10
C CYS A 193 1.04 -9.65 3.87
N PHE A 194 1.31 -8.58 4.61
CA PHE A 194 2.60 -7.88 4.58
C PHE A 194 3.76 -8.80 4.95
N ASN A 195 3.62 -9.56 6.04
CA ASN A 195 4.68 -10.44 6.53
C ASN A 195 5.01 -11.58 5.55
N VAL A 196 4.01 -12.10 4.85
CA VAL A 196 4.21 -13.14 3.82
C VAL A 196 4.45 -12.57 2.41
N LYS A 197 4.44 -11.24 2.26
CA LYS A 197 4.62 -10.51 0.98
C LYS A 197 3.59 -10.87 -0.09
N ASP A 198 2.36 -11.16 0.33
CA ASP A 198 1.22 -11.37 -0.57
C ASP A 198 0.63 -10.01 -0.98
N TRP A 199 1.24 -9.38 -1.98
CA TRP A 199 0.89 -8.01 -2.39
C TRP A 199 -0.45 -7.89 -3.11
N GLU A 200 -0.88 -8.93 -3.81
CA GLU A 200 -2.18 -8.96 -4.49
C GLU A 200 -3.30 -8.98 -3.45
N ARG A 201 -3.25 -9.90 -2.49
CA ARG A 201 -4.22 -9.94 -1.39
C ARG A 201 -4.15 -8.71 -0.50
N PHE A 202 -2.94 -8.20 -0.24
CA PHE A 202 -2.75 -6.96 0.53
C PHE A 202 -3.46 -5.77 -0.15
N ALA A 203 -3.35 -5.64 -1.48
CA ALA A 203 -4.03 -4.60 -2.22
C ALA A 203 -5.57 -4.77 -2.22
N MET A 204 -6.07 -6.00 -2.36
CA MET A 204 -7.52 -6.28 -2.22
C MET A 204 -8.05 -5.90 -0.84
N LEU A 205 -7.33 -6.26 0.23
CA LEU A 205 -7.70 -5.88 1.60
C LEU A 205 -7.66 -4.36 1.81
N ALA A 206 -6.73 -3.64 1.18
CA ALA A 206 -6.69 -2.18 1.23
C ALA A 206 -7.90 -1.54 0.52
N VAL A 207 -8.39 -2.14 -0.57
CA VAL A 207 -9.64 -1.73 -1.24
C VAL A 207 -10.85 -1.98 -0.34
N ARG A 208 -10.94 -3.16 0.31
CA ARG A 208 -11.97 -3.44 1.33
C ARG A 208 -11.92 -2.44 2.49
N LEU A 209 -10.73 -2.11 2.98
CA LEU A 209 -10.55 -1.13 4.05
C LEU A 209 -11.03 0.27 3.65
N LYS A 210 -10.78 0.68 2.40
CA LYS A 210 -11.30 1.95 1.83
C LYS A 210 -12.83 1.96 1.89
N TYR A 211 -13.47 0.86 1.53
CA TYR A 211 -14.93 0.75 1.62
C TYR A 211 -15.43 0.88 3.07
N CYS A 212 -14.85 0.17 4.03
CA CYS A 212 -15.23 0.30 5.45
C CYS A 212 -15.04 1.73 5.99
N TYR A 213 -14.02 2.46 5.52
CA TYR A 213 -13.83 3.88 5.83
C TYR A 213 -14.95 4.75 5.25
N ASN A 214 -15.40 4.48 4.02
CA ASN A 214 -16.54 5.18 3.43
C ASN A 214 -17.80 4.94 4.25
N ILE A 215 -18.08 3.68 4.64
CA ILE A 215 -19.22 3.35 5.52
C ILE A 215 -19.12 4.06 6.86
N LYS A 216 -17.93 4.12 7.46
CA LYS A 216 -17.69 4.86 8.71
C LYS A 216 -18.06 6.35 8.58
N ASN A 217 -17.68 6.97 7.47
CA ASN A 217 -18.02 8.37 7.20
C ASN A 217 -19.53 8.57 6.99
N VAL A 218 -20.17 7.69 6.21
CA VAL A 218 -21.61 7.71 5.98
C VAL A 218 -22.37 7.58 7.30
N LEU A 219 -22.01 6.60 8.12
CA LEU A 219 -22.63 6.41 9.44
C LEU A 219 -22.42 7.64 10.32
N ARG A 220 -21.23 8.26 10.34
CA ARG A 220 -20.96 9.47 11.14
C ARG A 220 -21.95 10.60 10.84
N GLU A 221 -22.41 10.69 9.60
CA GLU A 221 -23.33 11.72 9.12
C GLU A 221 -24.79 11.23 9.05
N TRP A 222 -25.04 9.97 9.44
CA TRP A 222 -26.36 9.37 9.44
C TRP A 222 -27.27 10.00 10.49
N GLU A 223 -28.51 10.27 10.10
CA GLU A 223 -29.59 10.71 10.98
C GLU A 223 -30.91 10.07 10.54
N ALA A 224 -31.79 9.77 11.50
CA ALA A 224 -33.07 9.16 11.21
C ALA A 224 -33.92 10.01 10.24
N GLY A 225 -34.39 9.39 9.16
CA GLY A 225 -35.26 10.03 8.16
C GLY A 225 -34.54 10.91 7.12
N LYS A 226 -33.21 11.02 7.15
CA LYS A 226 -32.44 11.65 6.08
C LYS A 226 -32.00 10.63 5.02
N PRO A 227 -31.96 11.01 3.73
CA PRO A 227 -31.46 10.14 2.68
C PRO A 227 -29.96 9.89 2.86
N ILE A 228 -29.55 8.63 2.67
CA ILE A 228 -28.15 8.21 2.76
C ILE A 228 -27.50 8.45 1.39
N ASN A 229 -26.43 9.24 1.34
CA ASN A 229 -25.60 9.39 0.14
C ASN A 229 -24.38 8.48 0.25
N LEU A 230 -24.37 7.41 -0.54
CA LEU A 230 -23.23 6.53 -0.69
C LEU A 230 -22.43 7.00 -1.90
N THR A 231 -21.30 7.68 -1.66
CA THR A 231 -20.37 7.99 -2.74
C THR A 231 -19.65 6.72 -3.17
N HIS A 232 -19.78 6.36 -4.45
CA HIS A 232 -19.08 5.25 -5.10
C HIS A 232 -17.60 5.59 -5.36
#